data_AF-A0A947EZX9-F1
#
_entry.id   AF-A0A947EZX9-F1
#
_cell.length_a   1.000
_cell.length_b   1.000
_cell.length_c   1.000
_cell.angle_alpha   90.00
_cell.angle_beta   90.00
_cell.angle_gamma   90.00
#
_symmetry.space_group_name_H-M   'P 1'
#
loop_
_entity.id
_entity.type
_entity.pdbx_description
1 polymer ?
#
loop_
_entity_poly.entity_id
_entity_poly.type
_entity_poly.pdbx_seq_one_letter_code
_entity_poly.pdbx_strand_id
1 'polypeptide(L)'
;GQFMPPIMGAGVFILATLIEVSYLEIALMNVIPALLYFVFVIMMVDLEALRSGLKGLPTEEIPKISKVLKNGWHFVLPIVIVLGLLFNGYSPEVGAFWGTMSAFVLSWRRKDTRMKVDDVLIALRSGSSANNSAGAAIGALGIIIGGIVLSGLGLKFSAILVELAAGSLLLCVIMVMIISIIIGMGSSTTGSYIILSVVAAPALIHLGVVPVAAHLVVFYAACLSNITPPVCVSAFAAAALAKADPMKTGFAALKFGFALIFLPFGFVYLPPLLLGGSTFEVIYTVLVLLLGFMSLSMVLQGADFINTHISIQKRAIFTIAALLLLLPVSHTLNLVGAVFLAIGWFPGFIASRKKLAVL
;
A
#
# COMPACT_ATOMS: atom_id res chain seq x y z
N GLY A 1 2.19 -4.13 3.08
CA GLY A 1 2.04 -4.71 4.43
C GLY A 1 1.03 -3.94 5.25
N GLN A 2 1.34 -2.69 5.60
CA GLN A 2 0.55 -1.88 6.55
C GLN A 2 -0.90 -1.58 6.13
N PHE A 3 -1.25 -1.71 4.87
CA PHE A 3 -2.62 -1.53 4.37
C PHE A 3 -3.19 -2.79 3.71
N MET A 4 -2.51 -3.94 3.79
CA MET A 4 -2.97 -5.19 3.20
C MET A 4 -3.77 -6.01 4.23
N PRO A 5 -5.05 -6.30 3.97
CA PRO A 5 -5.83 -7.23 4.77
C PRO A 5 -5.22 -8.64 4.80
N PRO A 6 -5.44 -9.44 5.85
CA PRO A 6 -6.28 -9.16 7.02
C PRO A 6 -5.52 -8.64 8.25
N ILE A 7 -4.20 -8.56 8.18
CA ILE A 7 -3.36 -8.18 9.33
C ILE A 7 -3.29 -6.65 9.44
N MET A 8 -3.09 -5.96 8.31
CA MET A 8 -2.91 -4.52 8.20
C MET A 8 -1.93 -3.95 9.25
N GLY A 9 -1.71 -2.65 9.28
CA GLY A 9 -0.88 -1.97 10.26
C GLY A 9 -1.72 -1.53 11.45
N ALA A 10 -1.09 -1.35 12.62
CA ALA A 10 -1.78 -0.90 13.84
C ALA A 10 -2.55 0.42 13.65
N GLY A 11 -2.09 1.30 12.75
CA GLY A 11 -2.79 2.54 12.43
C GLY A 11 -4.20 2.36 11.85
N VAL A 12 -4.51 1.22 11.24
CA VAL A 12 -5.86 0.93 10.71
C VAL A 12 -6.86 0.61 11.84
N PHE A 13 -6.42 -0.01 12.93
CA PHE A 13 -7.27 -0.18 14.12
C PHE A 13 -7.61 1.18 14.72
N ILE A 14 -6.63 2.07 14.81
CA ILE A 14 -6.84 3.44 15.28
C ILE A 14 -7.78 4.18 14.34
N LEU A 15 -7.62 4.01 13.02
CA LEU A 15 -8.55 4.56 12.04
C LEU A 15 -9.97 4.09 12.31
N ALA A 16 -10.20 2.79 12.42
CA ALA A 16 -11.50 2.19 12.71
C ALA A 16 -12.14 2.78 13.97
N THR A 17 -11.36 2.89 15.06
CA THR A 17 -11.82 3.49 16.31
C THR A 17 -12.14 4.98 16.20
N LEU A 18 -11.31 5.77 15.50
CA LEU A 18 -11.47 7.22 15.39
C LEU A 18 -12.72 7.62 14.60
N ILE A 19 -13.07 6.86 13.56
CA ILE A 19 -14.25 7.15 12.73
C ILE A 19 -15.46 6.28 13.07
N GLU A 20 -15.36 5.45 14.11
CA GLU A 20 -16.40 4.53 14.59
C GLU A 20 -16.93 3.56 13.50
N VAL A 21 -16.03 3.09 12.63
CA VAL A 21 -16.35 2.13 11.57
C VAL A 21 -15.71 0.78 11.88
N SER A 22 -16.38 -0.32 11.53
CA SER A 22 -15.84 -1.65 11.80
C SER A 22 -14.51 -1.89 11.06
N TYR A 23 -13.55 -2.55 11.73
CA TYR A 23 -12.26 -2.89 11.11
C TYR A 23 -12.44 -3.71 9.83
N LEU A 24 -13.37 -4.68 9.84
CA LEU A 24 -13.62 -5.55 8.70
C LEU A 24 -14.07 -4.76 7.47
N GLU A 25 -14.90 -3.73 7.65
CA GLU A 25 -15.34 -2.87 6.55
C GLU A 25 -14.16 -2.10 5.93
N ILE A 26 -13.32 -1.48 6.75
CA ILE A 26 -12.11 -0.79 6.28
C ILE A 26 -11.14 -1.77 5.60
N ALA A 27 -11.02 -2.98 6.13
CA ALA A 27 -10.20 -4.03 5.55
C ALA A 27 -10.72 -4.43 4.17
N LEU A 28 -12.03 -4.66 4.01
CA LEU A 28 -12.65 -4.99 2.73
C LEU A 28 -12.45 -3.87 1.70
N MET A 29 -12.66 -2.61 2.10
CA MET A 29 -12.42 -1.45 1.23
C MET A 29 -10.95 -1.34 0.77
N ASN A 30 -10.00 -1.84 1.57
CA ASN A 30 -8.57 -1.84 1.23
C ASN A 30 -8.10 -3.02 0.38
N VAL A 31 -8.92 -4.06 0.17
CA VAL A 31 -8.52 -5.23 -0.63
C VAL A 31 -8.10 -4.79 -2.04
N ILE A 32 -8.94 -4.02 -2.72
CA ILE A 32 -8.67 -3.58 -4.09
C ILE A 32 -7.44 -2.66 -4.16
N PRO A 33 -7.36 -1.55 -3.39
CA PRO A 33 -6.18 -0.68 -3.40
C PRO A 33 -4.88 -1.41 -3.09
N ALA A 34 -4.90 -2.33 -2.11
CA ALA A 34 -3.74 -3.10 -1.76
C ALA A 34 -3.32 -4.03 -2.91
N LEU A 35 -4.26 -4.77 -3.52
CA LEU A 35 -3.96 -5.62 -4.67
C LEU A 35 -3.39 -4.83 -5.85
N LEU A 36 -3.97 -3.68 -6.19
CA LEU A 36 -3.44 -2.79 -7.24
C LEU A 36 -2.00 -2.37 -6.94
N TYR A 37 -1.71 -1.97 -5.70
CA TYR A 37 -0.35 -1.63 -5.28
C TYR A 37 0.62 -2.81 -5.41
N PHE A 38 0.23 -4.01 -4.96
CA PHE A 38 1.12 -5.18 -5.05
C PHE A 38 1.34 -5.63 -6.49
N VAL A 39 0.32 -5.61 -7.33
CA VAL A 39 0.46 -5.91 -8.76
C VAL A 39 1.40 -4.89 -9.41
N PHE A 40 1.26 -3.60 -9.09
CA PHE A 40 2.20 -2.57 -9.56
C PHE A 40 3.64 -2.83 -9.11
N VAL A 41 3.86 -3.15 -7.84
CA VAL A 41 5.21 -3.47 -7.32
C VAL A 41 5.77 -4.73 -7.99
N ILE A 42 4.97 -5.78 -8.18
CA ILE A 42 5.39 -7.00 -8.88
C ILE A 42 5.80 -6.66 -10.32
N MET A 43 5.01 -5.87 -11.05
CA MET A 43 5.37 -5.43 -12.40
C MET A 43 6.66 -4.62 -12.42
N MET A 44 6.86 -3.72 -11.46
CA MET A 44 8.11 -2.95 -11.33
C MET A 44 9.33 -3.85 -11.08
N VAL A 45 9.20 -4.84 -10.19
CA VAL A 45 10.27 -5.80 -9.88
C VAL A 45 10.58 -6.69 -11.09
N ASP A 46 9.55 -7.19 -11.77
CA ASP A 46 9.70 -8.02 -12.96
C ASP A 46 10.38 -7.27 -14.11
N LEU A 47 9.96 -6.03 -14.38
CA LEU A 47 10.58 -5.19 -15.39
C LEU A 47 12.03 -4.78 -15.02
N GLU A 48 12.34 -4.59 -13.74
CA GLU A 48 13.72 -4.39 -13.27
C GLU A 48 14.58 -5.65 -13.45
N ALA A 49 14.03 -6.83 -13.15
CA ALA A 49 14.70 -8.10 -13.35
C ALA A 49 15.01 -8.36 -14.83
N LEU A 50 14.02 -8.12 -15.71
CA LEU A 50 14.18 -8.20 -17.16
C LEU A 50 15.27 -7.24 -17.64
N ARG A 51 15.23 -5.97 -17.20
CA ARG A 51 16.22 -4.96 -17.59
C ARG A 51 17.62 -5.29 -17.10
N SER A 52 17.74 -5.90 -15.92
CA SER A 52 19.00 -6.34 -15.34
C SER A 52 19.50 -7.68 -15.90
N GLY A 53 18.74 -8.33 -16.79
CA GLY A 53 19.10 -9.62 -17.37
C GLY A 53 19.14 -10.77 -16.35
N LEU A 54 18.41 -10.65 -15.24
CA LEU A 54 18.33 -11.69 -14.23
C LEU A 54 17.63 -12.92 -14.83
N LYS A 55 18.26 -14.09 -14.66
CA LYS A 55 17.70 -15.37 -15.09
C LYS A 55 17.05 -16.06 -13.90
N GLY A 56 15.96 -16.78 -14.16
CA GLY A 56 15.33 -17.64 -13.16
C GLY A 56 16.29 -18.74 -12.70
N LEU A 57 16.07 -19.23 -11.48
CA LEU A 57 16.82 -20.36 -10.94
C LEU A 57 16.57 -21.63 -11.79
N PRO A 58 17.56 -22.55 -11.86
CA PRO A 58 17.36 -23.86 -12.47
C PRO A 58 16.14 -24.57 -11.86
N THR A 59 15.36 -25.29 -12.68
CA THR A 59 14.13 -25.98 -12.26
C THR A 59 14.34 -26.93 -11.07
N GLU A 60 15.56 -27.47 -10.93
CA GLU A 60 15.97 -28.38 -9.86
C GLU A 60 16.07 -27.69 -8.49
N GLU A 61 16.39 -26.39 -8.48
CA GLU A 61 16.48 -25.58 -7.25
C GLU A 61 15.12 -25.03 -6.82
N ILE A 62 14.12 -25.05 -7.71
CA ILE A 62 12.78 -24.57 -7.42
C ILE A 62 12.06 -25.61 -6.54
N PRO A 63 11.72 -25.29 -5.28
CA PRO A 63 11.01 -26.23 -4.43
C PRO A 63 9.62 -26.53 -5.02
N LYS A 64 9.30 -27.82 -5.14
CA LYS A 64 7.99 -28.26 -5.66
C LYS A 64 6.86 -27.65 -4.83
N ILE A 65 5.94 -26.93 -5.49
CA ILE A 65 4.77 -26.28 -4.88
C ILE A 65 4.00 -27.23 -3.95
N SER A 66 3.77 -28.48 -4.38
CA SER A 66 3.09 -29.50 -3.56
C SER A 66 3.82 -29.80 -2.24
N LYS A 67 5.16 -29.84 -2.26
CA LYS A 67 5.97 -30.07 -1.05
C LYS A 67 5.88 -28.89 -0.09
N VAL A 68 5.91 -27.66 -0.62
CA VAL A 68 5.76 -26.43 0.18
C VAL A 68 4.38 -26.37 0.83
N LEU A 69 3.30 -26.59 0.06
CA LEU A 69 1.93 -26.62 0.58
C LEU A 69 1.73 -27.72 1.63
N LYS A 70 2.17 -28.96 1.36
CA LYS A 70 2.07 -30.06 2.33
C LYS A 70 2.82 -29.76 3.64
N ASN A 71 3.94 -29.05 3.56
CA ASN A 71 4.76 -28.72 4.73
C ASN A 71 4.34 -27.41 5.42
N GLY A 72 3.58 -26.54 4.77
CA GLY A 72 3.27 -25.19 5.25
C GLY A 72 1.78 -24.88 5.43
N TRP A 73 0.86 -25.79 5.08
CA TRP A 73 -0.59 -25.53 5.14
C TRP A 73 -1.07 -25.07 6.52
N HIS A 74 -0.42 -25.52 7.60
CA HIS A 74 -0.80 -25.15 8.97
C HIS A 74 -0.59 -23.65 9.25
N PHE A 75 0.28 -22.94 8.53
CA PHE A 75 0.41 -21.49 8.64
C PHE A 75 -0.79 -20.72 8.10
N VAL A 76 -1.65 -21.36 7.32
CA VAL A 76 -2.92 -20.78 6.85
C VAL A 76 -3.97 -20.78 7.96
N LEU A 77 -3.89 -21.72 8.91
CA LEU A 77 -4.92 -21.89 9.94
C LEU A 77 -5.07 -20.67 10.88
N PRO A 78 -3.99 -20.01 11.36
CA PRO A 78 -4.12 -18.76 12.12
C PRO A 78 -4.84 -17.65 11.36
N ILE A 79 -4.59 -17.54 10.05
CA ILE A 79 -5.24 -16.54 9.19
C ILE A 79 -6.74 -16.84 9.08
N VAL A 80 -7.10 -18.11 8.89
CA VAL A 80 -8.50 -18.57 8.84
C VAL A 80 -9.21 -18.30 10.16
N ILE A 81 -8.54 -18.52 11.30
CA ILE A 81 -9.11 -18.24 12.63
C ILE A 81 -9.36 -16.75 12.81
N VAL A 82 -8.38 -15.90 12.48
CA VAL A 82 -8.51 -14.43 12.56
C VAL A 82 -9.67 -13.95 11.68
N LEU A 83 -9.68 -14.37 10.41
CA LEU A 83 -10.75 -14.00 9.47
C LEU A 83 -12.11 -14.50 9.94
N GLY A 84 -12.20 -15.76 10.35
CA GLY A 84 -13.44 -16.37 10.84
C GLY A 84 -14.00 -15.64 12.05
N LEU A 85 -13.17 -15.24 13.01
CA LEU A 85 -13.60 -14.45 14.16
C LEU A 85 -14.09 -13.06 13.75
N LEU A 86 -13.37 -12.38 12.85
CA LEU A 86 -13.78 -11.06 12.33
C LEU A 86 -15.12 -11.14 11.58
N PHE A 87 -15.31 -12.14 10.72
CA PHE A 87 -16.58 -12.35 10.01
C PHE A 87 -17.74 -12.71 10.95
N ASN A 88 -17.45 -13.32 12.10
CA ASN A 88 -18.45 -13.58 13.15
C ASN A 88 -18.69 -12.36 14.08
N GLY A 89 -18.10 -11.19 13.77
CA GLY A 89 -18.33 -9.94 14.52
C GLY A 89 -17.51 -9.80 15.80
N TYR A 90 -16.53 -10.67 16.04
CA TYR A 90 -15.59 -10.48 17.16
C TYR A 90 -14.65 -9.31 16.90
N SER A 91 -14.17 -8.70 17.98
CA SER A 91 -13.23 -7.60 17.87
C SER A 91 -11.87 -8.08 17.31
N PRO A 92 -11.12 -7.22 16.61
CA PRO A 92 -9.83 -7.61 16.05
C PRO A 92 -8.80 -8.04 17.07
N GLU A 93 -8.87 -7.53 18.31
CA GLU A 93 -7.99 -7.91 19.42
C GLU A 93 -8.20 -9.38 19.81
N VAL A 94 -9.47 -9.82 19.84
CA VAL A 94 -9.82 -11.24 20.06
C VAL A 94 -9.29 -12.10 18.90
N GLY A 95 -9.44 -11.61 17.67
CA GLY A 95 -8.86 -12.25 16.48
C GLY A 95 -7.35 -12.42 16.60
N ALA A 96 -6.62 -11.36 16.96
CA ALA A 96 -5.18 -11.37 17.12
C ALA A 96 -4.72 -12.32 18.25
N PHE A 97 -5.45 -12.38 19.37
CA PHE A 97 -5.16 -13.30 20.47
C PHE A 97 -5.27 -14.76 20.02
N TRP A 98 -6.40 -15.16 19.42
CA TRP A 98 -6.61 -16.53 18.98
C TRP A 98 -5.76 -16.90 17.75
N GLY A 99 -5.47 -15.94 16.87
CA GLY A 99 -4.50 -16.11 15.78
C GLY A 99 -3.09 -16.39 16.31
N THR A 100 -2.66 -15.65 17.33
CA THR A 100 -1.36 -15.87 17.98
C THR A 100 -1.33 -17.20 18.73
N MET A 101 -2.38 -17.52 19.49
CA MET A 101 -2.48 -18.77 20.24
C MET A 101 -2.49 -19.98 19.32
N SER A 102 -3.20 -19.91 18.18
CA SER A 102 -3.19 -20.98 17.19
C SER A 102 -1.84 -21.13 16.51
N ALA A 103 -1.17 -20.04 16.13
CA ALA A 103 0.19 -20.08 15.60
C ALA A 103 1.18 -20.71 16.60
N PHE A 104 1.05 -20.33 17.88
CA PHE A 104 1.79 -20.90 18.99
C PHE A 104 1.58 -22.42 19.07
N VAL A 105 0.33 -22.89 19.20
CA VAL A 105 0.02 -24.34 19.28
C VAL A 105 0.51 -25.10 18.06
N LEU A 106 0.34 -24.54 16.86
CA LEU A 106 0.77 -25.18 15.60
C LEU A 106 2.29 -25.24 15.46
N SER A 107 3.04 -24.38 16.13
CA SER A 107 4.51 -24.41 16.12
C SER A 107 5.06 -25.78 16.54
N TRP A 108 4.40 -26.46 17.49
CA TRP A 108 4.77 -27.80 17.97
C TRP A 108 4.51 -28.94 16.99
N ARG A 109 3.78 -28.69 15.89
CA ARG A 109 3.42 -29.75 14.95
C ARG A 109 4.60 -30.24 14.12
N ARG A 110 5.57 -29.37 13.84
CA ARG A 110 6.76 -29.66 13.05
C ARG A 110 8.02 -29.45 13.90
N LYS A 111 8.97 -30.38 13.80
CA LYS A 111 10.22 -30.34 14.57
C LYS A 111 11.00 -29.04 14.32
N ASP A 112 11.00 -28.57 13.08
CA ASP A 112 11.76 -27.37 12.65
C ASP A 112 11.18 -26.04 13.18
N THR A 113 9.89 -26.03 13.56
CA THR A 113 9.19 -24.81 14.02
C THR A 113 8.82 -24.88 15.49
N ARG A 114 9.20 -25.96 16.17
CA ARG A 114 8.79 -26.24 17.55
C ARG A 114 9.44 -25.24 18.49
N MET A 115 8.61 -24.42 19.13
CA MET A 115 9.07 -23.49 20.16
C MET A 115 9.45 -24.26 21.43
N LYS A 116 10.65 -24.00 21.95
CA LYS A 116 11.08 -24.42 23.29
C LYS A 116 10.66 -23.37 24.31
N VAL A 117 10.79 -23.68 25.60
CA VAL A 117 10.47 -22.74 26.69
C VAL A 117 11.23 -21.41 26.51
N ASP A 118 12.50 -21.47 26.15
CA ASP A 118 13.32 -20.27 25.89
C ASP A 118 12.76 -19.43 24.73
N ASP A 119 12.34 -20.08 23.64
CA ASP A 119 11.75 -19.38 22.48
C ASP A 119 10.44 -18.68 22.86
N VAL A 120 9.63 -19.30 23.73
CA VAL A 120 8.39 -18.72 24.25
C VAL A 120 8.69 -17.52 25.15
N LEU A 121 9.67 -17.62 26.04
CA LEU A 121 10.09 -16.50 26.89
C LEU A 121 10.65 -15.34 26.06
N ILE A 122 11.44 -15.63 25.03
CA ILE A 122 11.93 -14.64 24.08
C ILE A 122 10.77 -13.99 23.33
N ALA A 123 9.79 -14.76 22.87
CA ALA A 123 8.61 -14.24 22.17
C ALA A 123 7.78 -13.32 23.08
N LEU A 124 7.53 -13.74 24.34
CA LEU A 124 6.81 -12.92 25.32
C LEU A 124 7.57 -11.63 25.62
N ARG A 125 8.88 -11.70 25.89
CA ARG A 125 9.72 -10.52 26.12
C ARG A 125 9.72 -9.58 24.91
N SER A 126 9.82 -10.12 23.71
CA SER A 126 9.83 -9.34 22.47
C SER A 126 8.47 -8.66 22.24
N GLY A 127 7.37 -9.39 22.46
CA GLY A 127 6.02 -8.85 22.39
C GLY A 127 5.79 -7.74 23.42
N SER A 128 6.20 -7.93 24.67
CA SER A 128 6.12 -6.92 25.72
C SER A 128 6.97 -5.68 25.41
N SER A 129 8.20 -5.86 24.92
CA SER A 129 9.08 -4.75 24.56
C SER A 129 8.51 -3.93 23.39
N ALA A 130 7.99 -4.61 22.36
CA ALA A 130 7.35 -3.97 21.22
C ALA A 130 6.08 -3.22 21.66
N ASN A 131 5.25 -3.84 22.50
CA ASN A 131 4.03 -3.23 23.03
C ASN A 131 4.32 -2.03 23.93
N ASN A 132 5.37 -2.09 24.77
CA ASN A 132 5.73 -0.97 25.65
C ASN A 132 6.13 0.27 24.84
N SER A 133 6.93 0.09 23.78
CA SER A 133 7.30 1.18 22.88
C SER A 133 6.09 1.76 22.15
N ALA A 134 5.18 0.90 21.66
CA ALA A 134 3.98 1.34 20.96
C ALA A 134 2.99 2.05 21.92
N GLY A 135 2.77 1.49 23.10
CA GLY A 135 1.87 2.04 24.12
C GLY A 135 2.34 3.39 24.66
N ALA A 136 3.64 3.55 24.93
CA ALA A 136 4.20 4.84 25.34
C ALA A 136 4.01 5.91 24.25
N ALA A 137 4.24 5.55 22.99
CA ALA A 137 4.05 6.46 21.87
C ALA A 137 2.56 6.86 21.70
N ILE A 138 1.64 5.90 21.74
CA ILE A 138 0.20 6.16 21.61
C ILE A 138 -0.31 7.00 22.79
N GLY A 139 0.15 6.72 24.02
CA GLY A 139 -0.22 7.49 25.20
C GLY A 139 0.24 8.95 25.12
N ALA A 140 1.49 9.19 24.72
CA ALA A 140 2.02 10.54 24.50
C ALA A 140 1.28 11.26 23.35
N LEU A 141 1.02 10.55 22.24
CA LEU A 141 0.25 11.09 21.13
C LEU A 141 -1.18 11.43 21.54
N GLY A 142 -1.83 10.63 22.40
CA GLY A 142 -3.16 10.92 22.93
C GLY A 142 -3.24 12.26 23.66
N ILE A 143 -2.22 12.59 24.45
CA ILE A 143 -2.11 13.91 25.13
C ILE A 143 -1.98 15.03 24.09
N ILE A 144 -1.14 14.85 23.07
CA ILE A 144 -0.95 15.81 21.98
C ILE A 144 -2.26 16.02 21.21
N ILE A 145 -2.95 14.95 20.81
CA ILE A 145 -4.25 14.99 20.14
C ILE A 145 -5.26 15.73 21.03
N GLY A 146 -5.37 15.35 22.29
CA GLY A 146 -6.29 15.97 23.24
C GLY A 146 -6.05 17.48 23.32
N GLY A 147 -4.79 17.91 23.41
CA GLY A 147 -4.41 19.32 23.36
C GLY A 147 -4.81 20.01 22.05
N ILE A 148 -4.55 19.38 20.89
CA ILE A 148 -4.87 19.95 19.57
C ILE A 148 -6.39 20.05 19.36
N VAL A 149 -7.15 19.03 19.77
CA VAL A 149 -8.61 18.99 19.62
C VAL A 149 -9.27 19.98 20.58
N LEU A 150 -8.89 19.99 21.87
CA LEU A 150 -9.47 20.90 22.87
C LEU A 150 -9.12 22.37 22.61
N SER A 151 -7.94 22.66 22.06
CA SER A 151 -7.55 24.02 21.67
C SER A 151 -8.19 24.50 20.36
N GLY A 152 -8.88 23.62 19.62
CA GLY A 152 -9.42 23.92 18.29
C GLY A 152 -8.35 24.09 17.20
N LEU A 153 -7.10 23.74 17.49
CA LEU A 153 -5.99 23.92 16.57
C LEU A 153 -6.12 23.03 15.32
N GLY A 154 -6.69 21.84 15.45
CA GLY A 154 -6.98 20.96 14.30
C GLY A 154 -7.90 21.62 13.26
N LEU A 155 -8.96 22.29 13.71
CA LEU A 155 -9.88 23.04 12.84
C LEU A 155 -9.19 24.22 12.17
N LYS A 156 -8.31 24.93 12.89
CA LYS A 156 -7.52 26.02 12.31
C LYS A 156 -6.57 25.53 11.23
N PHE A 157 -5.84 24.45 11.46
CA PHE A 157 -4.96 23.88 10.43
C PHE A 157 -5.75 23.38 9.21
N SER A 158 -6.91 22.76 9.45
CA SER A 158 -7.83 22.38 8.40
C SER A 158 -8.26 23.59 7.55
N ALA A 159 -8.65 24.69 8.18
CA ALA A 159 -9.03 25.91 7.48
C ALA A 159 -7.87 26.50 6.65
N ILE A 160 -6.66 26.56 7.23
CA ILE A 160 -5.45 27.01 6.52
C ILE A 160 -5.18 26.13 5.29
N LEU A 161 -5.32 24.81 5.41
CA LEU A 161 -5.15 23.89 4.30
C LEU A 161 -6.16 24.13 3.18
N VAL A 162 -7.43 24.33 3.52
CA VAL A 162 -8.50 24.63 2.55
C VAL A 162 -8.27 25.96 1.86
N GLU A 163 -7.85 26.99 2.61
CA GLU A 163 -7.56 28.33 2.10
C GLU A 163 -6.36 28.32 1.15
N LEU A 164 -5.25 27.69 1.55
CA LEU A 164 -4.08 27.52 0.68
C LEU A 164 -4.39 26.67 -0.55
N ALA A 165 -5.31 25.70 -0.42
CA ALA A 165 -5.80 24.93 -1.55
C ALA A 165 -6.79 25.71 -2.44
N ALA A 166 -7.15 26.95 -2.08
CA ALA A 166 -8.17 27.76 -2.74
C ALA A 166 -9.50 27.01 -2.96
N GLY A 167 -9.87 26.14 -2.01
CA GLY A 167 -11.04 25.27 -2.12
C GLY A 167 -10.91 24.10 -3.11
N SER A 168 -9.76 23.94 -3.79
CA SER A 168 -9.51 22.84 -4.72
C SER A 168 -9.16 21.55 -3.98
N LEU A 169 -10.01 20.54 -4.13
CA LEU A 169 -9.80 19.22 -3.56
C LEU A 169 -8.49 18.58 -4.02
N LEU A 170 -8.12 18.77 -5.29
CA LEU A 170 -6.89 18.20 -5.86
C LEU A 170 -5.66 18.80 -5.16
N LEU A 171 -5.65 20.11 -5.02
CA LEU A 171 -4.55 20.83 -4.38
C LEU A 171 -4.48 20.48 -2.89
N CYS A 172 -5.63 20.34 -2.22
CA CYS A 172 -5.70 19.92 -0.83
C CYS A 172 -5.07 18.53 -0.64
N VAL A 173 -5.42 17.53 -1.46
CA VAL A 173 -4.80 16.19 -1.40
C VAL A 173 -3.29 16.28 -1.62
N ILE A 174 -2.81 17.05 -2.62
CA ILE A 174 -1.36 17.26 -2.84
C ILE A 174 -0.69 17.84 -1.59
N MET A 175 -1.29 18.86 -0.97
CA MET A 175 -0.77 19.47 0.25
C MET A 175 -0.74 18.49 1.41
N VAL A 176 -1.78 17.67 1.59
CA VAL A 176 -1.81 16.60 2.59
C VAL A 176 -0.66 15.62 2.39
N MET A 177 -0.39 15.23 1.14
CA MET A 177 0.74 14.35 0.81
C MET A 177 2.09 15.01 1.15
N ILE A 178 2.29 16.29 0.84
CA ILE A 178 3.51 17.01 1.18
C ILE A 178 3.69 17.12 2.70
N ILE A 179 2.65 17.53 3.41
CA ILE A 179 2.67 17.65 4.88
C ILE A 179 2.92 16.29 5.52
N SER A 180 2.39 15.20 4.97
CA SER A 180 2.64 13.86 5.48
C SER A 180 4.11 13.46 5.43
N ILE A 181 4.86 13.94 4.42
CA ILE A 181 6.30 13.69 4.31
C ILE A 181 7.03 14.45 5.43
N ILE A 182 6.62 15.68 5.73
CA ILE A 182 7.22 16.52 6.79
C ILE A 182 6.87 15.99 8.19
N ILE A 183 5.61 15.69 8.46
CA ILE A 183 5.17 15.12 9.75
C ILE A 183 5.66 13.68 9.92
N GLY A 184 5.84 12.97 8.81
CA GLY A 184 6.41 11.62 8.76
C GLY A 184 7.88 11.55 9.17
N MET A 185 8.57 12.69 9.29
CA MET A 185 9.99 12.74 9.60
C MET A 185 10.27 12.16 11.00
N GLY A 186 10.74 10.91 11.06
CA GLY A 186 11.26 10.27 12.27
C GLY A 186 10.23 9.59 13.16
N SER A 187 8.97 9.49 12.74
CA SER A 187 7.91 8.80 13.48
C SER A 187 7.51 7.47 12.82
N SER A 188 6.83 6.60 13.58
CA SER A 188 6.19 5.41 13.02
C SER A 188 4.97 5.80 12.18
N THR A 189 4.58 4.99 11.18
CA THR A 189 3.37 5.26 10.39
C THR A 189 2.15 5.52 11.26
N THR A 190 1.99 4.75 12.34
CA THR A 190 0.89 4.92 13.30
C THR A 190 0.91 6.30 13.93
N GLY A 191 2.09 6.78 14.34
CA GLY A 191 2.22 8.12 14.92
C GLY A 191 1.96 9.23 13.91
N SER A 192 2.48 9.11 12.69
CA SER A 192 2.22 10.08 11.61
C SER A 192 0.74 10.12 11.23
N TYR A 193 0.09 8.96 11.14
CA TYR A 193 -1.34 8.85 10.85
C TYR A 193 -2.17 9.59 11.90
N ILE A 194 -1.90 9.35 13.18
CA ILE A 194 -2.61 10.00 14.29
C ILE A 194 -2.57 11.53 14.20
N ILE A 195 -1.40 12.10 13.89
CA ILE A 195 -1.25 13.55 13.76
C ILE A 195 -2.02 14.04 12.52
N LEU A 196 -1.85 13.36 11.38
CA LEU A 196 -2.51 13.72 10.13
C LEU A 196 -4.03 13.56 10.18
N SER A 197 -4.56 12.60 10.94
CA SER A 197 -6.01 12.43 11.10
C SER A 197 -6.64 13.60 11.84
N VAL A 198 -5.88 14.31 12.67
CA VAL A 198 -6.37 15.52 13.38
C VAL A 198 -6.15 16.78 12.55
N VAL A 199 -5.04 16.85 11.82
CA VAL A 199 -4.62 18.07 11.11
C VAL A 199 -5.15 18.15 9.68
N ALA A 200 -5.19 17.02 8.96
CA ALA A 200 -5.42 16.97 7.52
C ALA A 200 -6.74 16.30 7.12
N ALA A 201 -7.16 15.23 7.80
CA ALA A 201 -8.42 14.56 7.46
C ALA A 201 -9.65 15.48 7.53
N PRO A 202 -9.80 16.39 8.52
CA PRO A 202 -10.91 17.33 8.55
C PRO A 202 -10.95 18.28 7.34
N ALA A 203 -9.79 18.63 6.76
CA ALA A 203 -9.73 19.49 5.58
C ALA A 203 -10.36 18.81 4.36
N LEU A 204 -10.07 17.52 4.17
CA LEU A 204 -10.67 16.72 3.10
C LEU A 204 -12.17 16.53 3.32
N ILE A 205 -12.59 16.27 4.57
CA ILE A 205 -14.01 16.14 4.92
C ILE A 205 -14.76 17.44 4.67
N HIS A 206 -14.15 18.60 5.00
CA HIS A 206 -14.73 19.91 4.73
C HIS A 206 -14.92 20.18 3.23
N LEU A 207 -14.07 19.60 2.38
CA LEU A 207 -14.18 19.64 0.93
C LEU A 207 -15.12 18.57 0.35
N GLY A 208 -15.90 17.88 1.20
CA GLY A 208 -16.93 16.92 0.78
C GLY A 208 -16.48 15.47 0.65
N VAL A 209 -15.27 15.14 1.09
CA VAL A 209 -14.78 13.74 1.08
C VAL A 209 -15.40 12.96 2.23
N VAL A 210 -15.89 11.74 1.95
CA VAL A 210 -16.44 10.84 2.96
C VAL A 210 -15.36 10.53 4.03
N PRO A 211 -15.70 10.49 5.34
CA PRO A 211 -14.71 10.33 6.41
C PRO A 211 -13.76 9.14 6.24
N VAL A 212 -14.28 7.97 5.86
CA VAL A 212 -13.45 6.77 5.62
C VAL A 212 -12.39 7.05 4.55
N ALA A 213 -12.78 7.62 3.41
CA ALA A 213 -11.87 7.95 2.32
C ALA A 213 -10.83 9.01 2.73
N ALA A 214 -11.25 10.05 3.45
CA ALA A 214 -10.34 11.08 3.97
C ALA A 214 -9.30 10.50 4.92
N HIS A 215 -9.71 9.61 5.84
CA HIS A 215 -8.80 8.93 6.75
C HIS A 215 -7.88 7.94 6.02
N LEU A 216 -8.34 7.27 4.96
CA LEU A 216 -7.50 6.41 4.12
C LEU A 216 -6.47 7.21 3.32
N VAL A 217 -6.82 8.40 2.81
CA VAL A 217 -5.87 9.32 2.17
C VAL A 217 -4.72 9.64 3.11
N VAL A 218 -5.01 10.11 4.32
CA VAL A 218 -3.95 10.46 5.28
C VAL A 218 -3.17 9.23 5.77
N PHE A 219 -3.81 8.05 5.86
CA PHE A 219 -3.14 6.81 6.22
C PHE A 219 -2.15 6.35 5.15
N TYR A 220 -2.55 6.41 3.86
CA TYR A 220 -1.64 6.09 2.75
C TYR A 220 -0.56 7.15 2.58
N ALA A 221 -0.86 8.42 2.86
CA ALA A 221 0.13 9.49 2.91
C ALA A 221 1.20 9.22 3.99
N ALA A 222 0.78 8.78 5.18
CA ALA A 222 1.69 8.33 6.25
C ALA A 222 2.52 7.09 5.85
N CYS A 223 1.97 6.18 5.04
CA CYS A 223 2.75 5.07 4.48
C CYS A 223 3.78 5.55 3.44
N LEU A 224 3.41 6.53 2.61
CA LEU A 224 4.30 7.10 1.60
C LEU A 224 5.49 7.84 2.24
N SER A 225 5.28 8.56 3.34
CA SER A 225 6.36 9.28 4.03
C SER A 225 7.48 8.36 4.52
N ASN A 226 7.16 7.11 4.86
CA ASN A 226 8.12 6.09 5.29
C ASN A 226 9.07 5.59 4.17
N ILE A 227 8.77 5.89 2.91
CA ILE A 227 9.59 5.52 1.75
C ILE A 227 10.07 6.72 0.94
N THR A 228 9.65 7.93 1.28
CA THR A 228 10.00 9.16 0.54
C THR A 228 11.20 9.87 1.17
N PRO A 229 12.27 10.16 0.40
CA PRO A 229 13.38 11.01 0.86
C PRO A 229 12.91 12.41 1.29
N PRO A 230 13.55 13.07 2.28
CA PRO A 230 14.88 12.75 2.82
C PRO A 230 14.89 11.83 4.06
N VAL A 231 13.75 11.44 4.63
CA VAL A 231 13.72 10.71 5.92
C VAL A 231 13.42 9.21 5.81
N CYS A 232 12.57 8.79 4.88
CA CYS A 232 12.23 7.39 4.51
C CYS A 232 12.77 6.26 5.42
N VAL A 233 12.28 6.19 6.66
CA VAL A 233 12.85 5.34 7.73
C VAL A 233 12.88 3.86 7.34
N SER A 234 11.83 3.38 6.67
CA SER A 234 11.75 1.98 6.23
C SER A 234 12.77 1.68 5.11
N ALA A 235 12.97 2.61 4.19
CA ALA A 235 13.95 2.46 3.11
C ALA A 235 15.39 2.50 3.66
N PHE A 236 15.67 3.33 4.66
CA PHE A 236 16.99 3.40 5.30
C PHE A 236 17.31 2.15 6.12
N ALA A 237 16.32 1.58 6.81
CA ALA A 237 16.49 0.29 7.48
C ALA A 237 16.81 -0.82 6.47
N ALA A 238 16.10 -0.87 5.34
CA ALA A 238 16.38 -1.81 4.26
C ALA A 238 17.78 -1.60 3.65
N ALA A 239 18.22 -0.35 3.48
CA ALA A 239 19.55 -0.01 2.99
C ALA A 239 20.66 -0.52 3.92
N ALA A 240 20.47 -0.39 5.24
CA ALA A 240 21.41 -0.88 6.24
C ALA A 240 21.54 -2.41 6.19
N LEU A 241 20.43 -3.14 6.00
CA LEU A 241 20.43 -4.60 5.81
C LEU A 241 21.12 -5.00 4.50
N ALA A 242 20.88 -4.26 3.42
CA ALA A 242 21.45 -4.52 2.10
C ALA A 242 22.88 -3.99 1.91
N LYS A 243 23.45 -3.27 2.90
CA LYS A 243 24.72 -2.53 2.81
C LYS A 243 24.76 -1.58 1.60
N ALA A 244 23.63 -0.94 1.31
CA ALA A 244 23.47 0.01 0.22
C ALA A 244 23.45 1.46 0.73
N ASP A 245 23.63 2.42 -0.18
CA ASP A 245 23.48 3.84 0.14
C ASP A 245 22.02 4.16 0.55
N PRO A 246 21.78 4.74 1.75
CA PRO A 246 20.43 5.00 2.23
C PRO A 246 19.63 5.91 1.30
N MET A 247 20.24 6.98 0.79
CA MET A 247 19.53 7.98 -0.01
C MET A 247 19.15 7.43 -1.39
N LYS A 248 20.07 6.72 -2.05
CA LYS A 248 19.76 6.01 -3.31
C LYS A 248 18.67 4.96 -3.12
N THR A 249 18.70 4.24 -2.00
CA THR A 249 17.65 3.27 -1.64
C THR A 249 16.31 3.96 -1.44
N GLY A 250 16.27 5.15 -0.82
CA GLY A 250 15.07 5.96 -0.68
C GLY A 250 14.48 6.40 -2.03
N PHE A 251 15.29 6.92 -2.95
CA PHE A 251 14.81 7.27 -4.30
C PHE A 251 14.32 6.05 -5.08
N ALA A 252 14.99 4.90 -4.94
CA ALA A 252 14.50 3.64 -5.50
C ALA A 252 13.17 3.23 -4.87
N ALA A 253 13.04 3.28 -3.55
CA ALA A 253 11.80 2.94 -2.85
C ALA A 253 10.63 3.83 -3.32
N LEU A 254 10.86 5.13 -3.50
CA LEU A 254 9.86 6.05 -4.05
C LEU A 254 9.46 5.67 -5.48
N LYS A 255 10.42 5.31 -6.34
CA LYS A 255 10.17 4.83 -7.71
C LYS A 255 9.29 3.56 -7.71
N PHE A 256 9.60 2.58 -6.85
CA PHE A 256 8.80 1.35 -6.73
C PHE A 256 7.47 1.55 -6.01
N GLY A 257 7.39 2.57 -5.14
CA GLY A 257 6.21 2.92 -4.37
C GLY A 257 5.30 3.94 -5.04
N PHE A 258 5.55 4.32 -6.30
CA PHE A 258 4.88 5.44 -6.97
C PHE A 258 3.35 5.32 -7.00
N ALA A 259 2.81 4.10 -7.00
CA ALA A 259 1.36 3.87 -6.87
C ALA A 259 0.75 4.47 -5.59
N LEU A 260 1.52 4.58 -4.49
CA LEU A 260 1.05 5.23 -3.24
C LEU A 260 0.86 6.73 -3.39
N ILE A 261 1.42 7.36 -4.42
CA ILE A 261 1.12 8.75 -4.75
C ILE A 261 -0.26 8.85 -5.39
N PHE A 262 -0.62 7.90 -6.27
CA PHE A 262 -1.87 7.93 -7.03
C PHE A 262 -3.10 7.45 -6.25
N LEU A 263 -2.97 6.40 -5.44
CA LEU A 263 -4.10 5.78 -4.74
C LEU A 263 -4.91 6.76 -3.86
N PRO A 264 -4.28 7.70 -3.10
CA PRO A 264 -5.02 8.71 -2.35
C PRO A 264 -5.94 9.57 -3.21
N PHE A 265 -5.52 9.96 -4.42
CA PHE A 265 -6.40 10.67 -5.36
C PHE A 265 -7.56 9.77 -5.80
N GLY A 266 -7.30 8.49 -6.05
CA GLY A 266 -8.33 7.50 -6.36
C GLY A 266 -9.39 7.39 -5.26
N PHE A 267 -9.01 7.41 -3.98
CA PHE A 267 -9.97 7.31 -2.86
C PHE A 267 -10.96 8.48 -2.83
N VAL A 268 -10.51 9.64 -3.28
CA VAL A 268 -11.28 10.89 -3.27
C VAL A 268 -12.17 11.00 -4.50
N TYR A 269 -11.65 10.65 -5.67
CA TYR A 269 -12.31 10.88 -6.95
C TYR A 269 -12.99 9.64 -7.55
N LEU A 270 -12.63 8.44 -7.10
CA LEU A 270 -13.13 7.17 -7.63
C LEU A 270 -13.75 6.35 -6.47
N PRO A 271 -14.99 6.65 -6.05
CA PRO A 271 -15.70 5.85 -5.06
C PRO A 271 -15.67 4.32 -5.32
N PRO A 272 -15.71 3.82 -6.58
CA PRO A 272 -15.57 2.39 -6.86
C PRO A 272 -14.26 1.74 -6.42
N LEU A 273 -13.20 2.52 -6.22
CA LEU A 273 -11.93 2.01 -5.68
C LEU A 273 -12.07 1.51 -4.23
N LEU A 274 -13.04 2.05 -3.47
CA LEU A 274 -13.36 1.68 -2.10
C LEU A 274 -14.67 0.88 -2.01
N LEU A 275 -15.01 0.12 -3.06
CA LEU A 275 -16.24 -0.68 -3.16
C LEU A 275 -17.55 0.16 -3.16
N GLY A 276 -17.47 1.45 -3.46
CA GLY A 276 -18.65 2.30 -3.66
C GLY A 276 -19.26 2.14 -5.05
N GLY A 277 -20.59 2.23 -5.16
CA GLY A 277 -21.29 2.15 -6.45
C GLY A 277 -21.62 0.71 -6.88
N SER A 278 -21.85 0.52 -8.18
CA SER A 278 -22.26 -0.77 -8.73
C SER A 278 -21.07 -1.72 -8.92
N THR A 279 -21.32 -3.03 -8.85
CA THR A 279 -20.29 -4.07 -9.09
C THR A 279 -19.60 -3.89 -10.45
N PHE A 280 -20.34 -3.44 -11.47
CA PHE A 280 -19.79 -3.17 -12.79
C PHE A 280 -18.79 -2.00 -12.77
N GLU A 281 -19.11 -0.90 -12.08
CA GLU A 281 -18.20 0.24 -11.94
C GLU A 281 -16.94 -0.14 -11.19
N VAL A 282 -17.05 -0.95 -10.13
CA VAL A 282 -15.89 -1.47 -9.39
C VAL A 282 -14.98 -2.29 -10.31
N ILE A 283 -15.54 -3.27 -11.04
CA ILE A 283 -14.76 -4.10 -11.98
C ILE A 283 -14.10 -3.24 -13.05
N TYR A 284 -14.85 -2.31 -13.64
CA TYR A 284 -14.35 -1.39 -14.66
C TYR A 284 -13.19 -0.53 -14.15
N THR A 285 -13.35 0.13 -12.98
CA THR A 285 -12.30 0.94 -12.36
C THR A 285 -11.07 0.12 -12.05
N VAL A 286 -11.22 -1.11 -11.54
CA VAL A 286 -10.09 -2.01 -11.29
C VAL A 286 -9.33 -2.32 -12.57
N LEU A 287 -10.02 -2.68 -13.65
CA LEU A 287 -9.38 -3.01 -14.93
C LEU A 287 -8.65 -1.78 -15.52
N VAL A 288 -9.29 -0.61 -15.49
CA VAL A 288 -8.70 0.64 -15.98
C VAL A 288 -7.45 1.01 -15.17
N LEU A 289 -7.52 0.96 -13.83
CA LEU A 289 -6.37 1.25 -12.97
C LEU A 289 -5.25 0.22 -13.10
N LEU A 290 -5.56 -1.06 -13.31
CA LEU A 290 -4.55 -2.09 -13.60
C LEU A 290 -3.77 -1.77 -14.88
N LEU A 291 -4.48 -1.40 -15.96
CA LEU A 291 -3.85 -0.99 -17.22
C LEU A 291 -3.07 0.33 -17.07
N GLY A 292 -3.58 1.27 -16.27
CA GLY A 292 -2.89 2.51 -15.93
C GLY A 292 -1.59 2.27 -15.16
N PHE A 293 -1.63 1.41 -14.14
CA PHE A 293 -0.45 1.03 -13.36
C PHE A 293 0.56 0.21 -14.17
N MET A 294 0.09 -0.63 -15.10
CA MET A 294 0.95 -1.32 -16.06
C MET A 294 1.66 -0.33 -17.00
N SER A 295 0.93 0.68 -17.50
CA SER A 295 1.52 1.75 -18.33
C SER A 295 2.56 2.54 -17.52
N LEU A 296 2.22 2.90 -16.28
CA LEU A 296 3.10 3.62 -15.38
C LEU A 296 4.37 2.84 -15.05
N SER A 297 4.27 1.53 -14.79
CA SER A 297 5.45 0.71 -14.49
C SER A 297 6.42 0.67 -15.67
N MET A 298 5.91 0.57 -16.90
CA MET A 298 6.73 0.64 -18.11
C MET A 298 7.43 2.01 -18.27
N VAL A 299 6.74 3.11 -17.95
CA VAL A 299 7.30 4.47 -18.00
C VAL A 299 8.40 4.70 -16.97
N LEU A 300 8.16 4.27 -15.73
CA LEU A 300 9.10 4.44 -14.62
C LEU A 300 10.32 3.54 -14.79
N GLN A 301 10.13 2.32 -15.28
CA GLN A 301 11.22 1.39 -15.51
C GLN A 301 11.99 1.68 -16.80
N GLY A 302 11.36 2.31 -17.78
CA GLY A 302 11.96 2.54 -19.10
C GLY A 302 12.15 1.24 -19.89
N ALA A 303 11.34 0.24 -19.59
CA ALA A 303 11.32 -1.08 -20.22
C ALA A 303 9.85 -1.49 -20.42
N ASP A 304 9.60 -2.32 -21.42
CA ASP A 304 8.32 -3.03 -21.55
C ASP A 304 8.55 -4.53 -21.28
N PHE A 305 7.49 -5.33 -21.18
CA PHE A 305 7.60 -6.78 -20.89
C PHE A 305 8.32 -7.61 -21.97
N ILE A 306 8.86 -6.96 -23.00
CA ILE A 306 9.46 -7.57 -24.18
C ILE A 306 10.86 -7.01 -24.45
N ASN A 307 11.01 -5.70 -24.30
CA ASN A 307 12.18 -4.91 -24.60
C ASN A 307 12.75 -4.35 -23.30
N THR A 308 14.02 -4.66 -23.05
CA THR A 308 14.77 -4.16 -21.88
C THR A 308 14.93 -2.63 -21.89
N HIS A 309 14.80 -2.00 -23.06
CA HIS A 309 14.82 -0.55 -23.23
C HIS A 309 13.75 -0.09 -24.23
N ILE A 310 12.97 0.92 -23.85
CA ILE A 310 12.00 1.58 -24.74
C ILE A 310 12.53 2.93 -25.24
N SER A 311 12.18 3.29 -26.47
CA SER A 311 12.50 4.61 -27.03
C SER A 311 11.74 5.72 -26.31
N ILE A 312 12.24 6.96 -26.40
CA ILE A 312 11.59 8.13 -25.79
C ILE A 312 10.16 8.33 -26.30
N GLN A 313 9.90 8.00 -27.58
CA GLN A 313 8.57 8.07 -28.20
C GLN A 313 7.59 7.07 -27.56
N LYS A 314 8.02 5.80 -27.41
CA LYS A 314 7.21 4.78 -26.71
C LYS A 314 6.96 5.16 -25.26
N ARG A 315 7.96 5.75 -24.60
CA ARG A 315 7.81 6.26 -23.23
C ARG A 315 6.76 7.37 -23.16
N ALA A 316 6.77 8.32 -24.09
CA ALA A 316 5.73 9.35 -24.19
C ALA A 316 4.33 8.75 -24.40
N ILE A 317 4.19 7.76 -25.29
CA ILE A 317 2.92 7.06 -25.52
C ILE A 317 2.41 6.39 -24.23
N PHE A 318 3.26 5.66 -23.51
CA PHE A 318 2.86 5.03 -22.25
C PHE A 318 2.60 6.05 -21.14
N THR A 319 3.26 7.22 -21.14
CA THR A 319 2.93 8.31 -20.21
C THR A 319 1.52 8.84 -20.46
N ILE A 320 1.16 9.08 -21.72
CA ILE A 320 -0.20 9.53 -22.09
C ILE A 320 -1.22 8.46 -21.70
N ALA A 321 -0.95 7.19 -21.98
CA ALA A 321 -1.81 6.08 -21.57
C ALA A 321 -1.97 6.02 -20.04
N ALA A 322 -0.89 6.12 -19.27
CA ALA A 322 -0.93 6.11 -17.81
C ALA A 322 -1.75 7.28 -17.24
N LEU A 323 -1.57 8.49 -17.77
CA LEU A 323 -2.32 9.66 -17.32
C LEU A 323 -3.81 9.54 -17.63
N LEU A 324 -4.18 9.11 -18.83
CA LEU A 324 -5.58 8.93 -19.22
C LEU A 324 -6.28 7.80 -18.48
N LEU A 325 -5.54 6.77 -18.04
CA LEU A 325 -6.12 5.62 -17.33
C LEU A 325 -6.12 5.79 -15.80
N LEU A 326 -5.19 6.55 -15.22
CA LEU A 326 -5.10 6.73 -13.77
C LEU A 326 -5.91 7.93 -13.26
N LEU A 327 -6.14 8.94 -14.10
CA LEU A 327 -6.92 10.11 -13.73
C LEU A 327 -8.42 9.85 -13.87
N PRO A 328 -9.26 10.49 -13.04
CA PRO A 328 -10.72 10.37 -13.11
C PRO A 328 -11.26 11.11 -14.34
N VAL A 329 -11.11 10.53 -15.53
CA VAL A 329 -11.58 11.08 -16.81
C VAL A 329 -12.77 10.29 -17.36
N SER A 330 -13.39 10.81 -18.43
CA SER A 330 -14.54 10.15 -19.06
C SER A 330 -14.19 8.76 -19.60
N HIS A 331 -15.19 7.90 -19.73
CA HIS A 331 -15.00 6.55 -20.29
C HIS A 331 -14.40 6.57 -21.70
N THR A 332 -14.72 7.60 -22.49
CA THR A 332 -14.13 7.82 -23.82
C THR A 332 -12.62 8.07 -23.74
N LEU A 333 -12.16 8.86 -22.78
CA LEU A 333 -10.74 9.14 -22.58
C LEU A 333 -9.99 7.91 -22.02
N ASN A 334 -10.64 7.10 -21.17
CA ASN A 334 -10.09 5.81 -20.74
C ASN A 334 -9.88 4.87 -21.94
N LEU A 335 -10.86 4.78 -22.85
CA LEU A 335 -10.72 3.99 -24.08
C LEU A 335 -9.57 4.48 -24.95
N VAL A 336 -9.42 5.81 -25.10
CA VAL A 336 -8.27 6.40 -25.80
C VAL A 336 -6.96 6.01 -25.12
N GLY A 337 -6.89 6.07 -23.79
CA GLY A 337 -5.73 5.61 -23.01
C GLY A 337 -5.40 4.13 -23.25
N ALA A 338 -6.41 3.26 -23.26
CA ALA A 338 -6.25 1.83 -23.55
C ALA A 338 -5.79 1.59 -25.00
N VAL A 339 -6.25 2.39 -25.96
CA VAL A 339 -5.78 2.35 -27.35
C VAL A 339 -4.32 2.77 -27.43
N PHE A 340 -3.90 3.83 -26.75
CA PHE A 340 -2.48 4.23 -26.69
C PHE A 340 -1.60 3.14 -26.10
N LEU A 341 -2.05 2.49 -25.01
CA LEU A 341 -1.36 1.34 -24.43
C LEU A 341 -1.22 0.20 -25.46
N ALA A 342 -2.30 -0.14 -26.16
CA ALA A 342 -2.29 -1.17 -27.19
C ALA A 342 -1.33 -0.81 -28.34
N ILE A 343 -1.35 0.43 -28.84
CA ILE A 343 -0.45 0.90 -29.90
C ILE A 343 1.02 0.82 -29.46
N GLY A 344 1.33 1.19 -28.22
CA GLY A 344 2.69 1.12 -27.70
C GLY A 344 3.20 -0.32 -27.54
N TRP A 345 2.31 -1.25 -27.16
CA TRP A 345 2.69 -2.62 -26.78
C TRP A 345 2.59 -3.64 -27.93
N PHE A 346 1.58 -3.53 -28.78
CA PHE A 346 1.25 -4.50 -29.83
C PHE A 346 2.38 -4.77 -30.85
N PRO A 347 3.15 -3.76 -31.32
CA PRO A 347 4.27 -4.00 -32.23
C PRO A 347 5.38 -4.85 -31.58
N GLY A 348 5.64 -4.65 -30.28
CA GLY A 348 6.60 -5.46 -29.52
C GLY A 348 6.13 -6.90 -29.37
N PHE A 349 4.84 -7.09 -29.10
CA PHE A 349 4.22 -8.40 -28.92
C PHE A 349 4.33 -9.28 -30.17
N ILE A 350 4.05 -8.71 -31.34
CA ILE A 350 4.18 -9.42 -32.63
C ILE A 350 5.63 -9.80 -32.90
N ALA A 351 6.58 -8.89 -32.65
CA ALA A 351 8.00 -9.15 -32.87
C ALA A 351 8.55 -10.28 -31.96
N SER A 352 8.09 -10.35 -30.71
CA SER A 352 8.45 -11.41 -29.76
C SER A 352 7.91 -12.78 -30.18
N ARG A 353 6.63 -12.84 -30.57
CA ARG A 353 6.00 -14.07 -31.10
C ARG A 353 6.73 -14.63 -32.32
N LYS A 354 7.18 -13.77 -33.24
CA LYS A 354 7.95 -14.19 -34.42
C LYS A 354 9.33 -14.75 -34.05
N LYS A 355 10.01 -14.20 -33.04
CA LYS A 355 11.29 -14.75 -32.55
C LYS A 355 11.13 -16.12 -31.89
N LEU A 356 10.07 -16.31 -31.11
CA LEU A 356 9.74 -17.59 -30.49
C LEU A 356 9.30 -18.66 -31.50
N ALA A 357 8.71 -18.27 -32.64
CA ALA A 357 8.32 -19.20 -33.70
C ALA A 357 9.50 -19.65 -34.60
N VAL A 358 10.68 -19.04 -34.45
CA VAL A 358 11.89 -19.34 -35.23
C VAL A 358 12.92 -20.14 -34.40
N LEU A 359 12.70 -20.26 -33.09
CA LEU A 359 13.48 -21.08 -32.15
C LEU A 359 12.84 -22.46 -31.97
#